data_AF-A0A238D9R6-F1
#
_entry.id   AF-A0A238D9R6-F1
#
_cell.length_a   1.000
_cell.length_b   1.000
_cell.length_c   1.000
_cell.angle_alpha   90.00
_cell.angle_beta   90.00
_cell.angle_gamma   90.00
#
_symmetry.space_group_name_H-M   'P 1'
#
loop_
_entity.id
_entity.type
_entity.pdbx_description
1 polymer ?
#
loop_
_entity_poly.entity_id
_entity_poly.type
_entity_poly.pdbx_seq_one_letter_code
_entity_poly.pdbx_strand_id
1 'polypeptide(L)'
;MYALLFDVAAEVLLTIAADPKHLGARIGATLVLHTWGSALTHHPHVHGIVPGGGLAPDGTWRACRAGFFLPVRVLSRLFRRRFLEELQRLHEGGRLRFFGELTALAEAGAFAHWLAPLRRTEWVVYAKRPFAGPAAVLAYLSRYTHRVAISNSRLLSMDARGVTFRWKDYRARGSMRRKVMTLACTEFMRRFLLHVLPAGLHRIRHDGLLANGRRTSGLSAAFTNPMDSS
;
A
#
# COMPACT_ATOMS: atom_id res chain seq x y z
N MET A 1 -9.46 -2.55 -9.16
CA MET A 1 -8.12 -1.97 -8.96
C MET A 1 -7.68 -1.89 -7.51
N TYR A 2 -8.32 -1.13 -6.61
CA TYR A 2 -7.84 -1.02 -5.22
C TYR A 2 -7.90 -2.34 -4.44
N ALA A 3 -8.93 -3.16 -4.64
CA ALA A 3 -8.99 -4.51 -4.07
C ALA A 3 -7.80 -5.36 -4.53
N LEU A 4 -7.57 -5.42 -5.85
CA LEU A 4 -6.42 -6.13 -6.43
C LEU A 4 -5.07 -5.69 -5.81
N LEU A 5 -4.90 -4.39 -5.57
CA LEU A 5 -3.70 -3.85 -4.92
C LEU A 5 -3.51 -4.40 -3.50
N PHE A 6 -4.59 -4.50 -2.72
CA PHE A 6 -4.53 -5.15 -1.41
C PHE A 6 -4.23 -6.64 -1.52
N ASP A 7 -4.98 -7.34 -2.37
CA ASP A 7 -4.96 -8.80 -2.46
C ASP A 7 -3.56 -9.28 -2.86
N VAL A 8 -2.98 -8.68 -3.91
CA VAL A 8 -1.62 -9.00 -4.38
C VAL A 8 -0.56 -8.58 -3.35
N ALA A 9 -0.73 -7.44 -2.67
CA ALA A 9 0.23 -7.01 -1.64
C ALA A 9 0.27 -8.00 -0.46
N ALA A 10 -0.90 -8.45 0.01
CA ALA A 10 -1.02 -9.45 1.06
C ALA A 10 -0.43 -10.80 0.60
N GLU A 11 -0.83 -11.28 -0.57
CA GLU A 11 -0.34 -12.54 -1.15
C GLU A 11 1.18 -12.57 -1.21
N VAL A 12 1.80 -11.53 -1.78
CA VAL A 12 3.25 -11.47 -1.97
C VAL A 12 4.01 -11.37 -0.65
N LEU A 13 3.51 -10.59 0.31
CA LEU A 13 4.10 -10.51 1.65
C LEU A 13 4.06 -11.87 2.35
N LEU A 14 2.89 -12.53 2.36
CA LEU A 14 2.69 -13.80 3.02
C LEU A 14 3.50 -14.93 2.36
N THR A 15 3.55 -14.95 1.03
CA THR A 15 4.30 -15.95 0.24
C THR A 15 5.79 -15.87 0.54
N ILE A 16 6.38 -14.67 0.46
CA ILE A 16 7.82 -14.48 0.67
C ILE A 16 8.19 -14.72 2.14
N ALA A 17 7.32 -14.36 3.09
CA ALA A 17 7.56 -14.64 4.51
C ALA A 17 7.53 -16.15 4.82
N ALA A 18 6.65 -16.91 4.18
CA ALA A 18 6.55 -18.35 4.39
C ALA A 18 7.76 -19.14 3.81
N ASP A 19 8.49 -18.59 2.83
CA ASP A 19 9.66 -19.24 2.23
C ASP A 19 10.80 -19.41 3.28
N PRO A 20 11.26 -20.63 3.56
CA PRO A 20 12.40 -20.90 4.45
C PRO A 20 13.71 -20.24 4.03
N LYS A 21 13.88 -19.91 2.74
CA LYS A 21 15.04 -19.13 2.25
C LYS A 21 14.98 -17.65 2.68
N HIS A 22 13.86 -17.22 3.25
CA HIS A 22 13.63 -15.88 3.76
C HIS A 22 13.35 -15.93 5.26
N LEU A 23 12.09 -15.86 5.69
CA LEU A 23 11.73 -15.91 7.11
C LEU A 23 11.31 -17.32 7.55
N GLY A 24 10.69 -18.10 6.65
CA GLY A 24 10.17 -19.43 6.97
C GLY A 24 9.04 -19.42 7.99
N ALA A 25 8.22 -18.35 8.02
CA ALA A 25 7.18 -18.17 9.01
C ALA A 25 5.94 -17.46 8.47
N ARG A 26 4.79 -17.82 9.03
CA ARG A 26 3.51 -17.15 8.80
C ARG A 26 3.46 -15.83 9.56
N ILE A 27 3.38 -14.73 8.84
CA ILE A 27 3.26 -13.38 9.41
C ILE A 27 1.79 -12.93 9.44
N GLY A 28 1.54 -11.83 10.14
CA GLY A 28 0.33 -11.04 9.95
C GLY A 28 0.65 -9.68 9.33
N ALA A 29 -0.29 -9.06 8.65
CA ALA A 29 -0.11 -7.73 8.07
C ALA A 29 -1.32 -6.84 8.33
N THR A 30 -1.08 -5.55 8.55
CA THR A 30 -2.10 -4.51 8.48
C THR A 30 -1.78 -3.61 7.29
N LEU A 31 -2.64 -3.64 6.29
CA LEU A 31 -2.48 -2.90 5.04
C LEU A 31 -3.40 -1.68 5.06
N VAL A 32 -2.89 -0.53 4.64
CA VAL A 32 -3.65 0.73 4.58
C VAL A 32 -3.53 1.35 3.18
N LEU A 33 -4.67 1.58 2.53
CA LEU A 33 -4.73 2.24 1.23
C LEU A 33 -4.54 3.75 1.36
N HIS A 34 -3.66 4.27 0.52
CA HIS A 34 -3.42 5.70 0.34
C HIS A 34 -3.56 6.03 -1.16
N THR A 35 -4.36 7.03 -1.53
CA THR A 35 -4.69 7.30 -2.96
C THR A 35 -4.15 8.62 -3.50
N TRP A 36 -3.42 9.41 -2.70
CA TRP A 36 -2.99 10.76 -3.08
C TRP A 36 -1.51 11.05 -2.81
N GLY A 37 -0.91 11.85 -3.68
CA GLY A 37 0.33 12.58 -3.40
C GLY A 37 0.06 13.87 -2.61
N SER A 38 1.13 14.56 -2.17
CA SER A 38 0.94 15.86 -1.52
C SER A 38 0.25 16.87 -2.44
N ALA A 39 0.42 16.80 -3.76
CA ALA A 39 -0.24 17.69 -4.70
C ALA A 39 -1.71 17.31 -5.03
N LEU A 40 -2.31 16.38 -4.27
CA LEU A 40 -3.64 15.80 -4.53
C LEU A 40 -3.74 15.11 -5.90
N THR A 41 -2.61 14.66 -6.43
CA THR A 41 -2.58 13.83 -7.62
C THR A 41 -2.91 12.39 -7.26
N HIS A 42 -3.58 11.67 -8.17
CA HIS A 42 -3.88 10.26 -8.00
C HIS A 42 -2.59 9.44 -7.91
N HIS A 43 -2.39 8.77 -6.77
CA HIS A 43 -1.20 7.99 -6.47
C HIS A 43 -1.55 6.82 -5.53
N PRO A 44 -2.30 5.81 -6.02
CA PRO A 44 -2.70 4.68 -5.20
C PRO A 44 -1.51 3.81 -4.82
N HIS A 45 -1.36 3.57 -3.52
CA HIS A 45 -0.38 2.67 -2.93
C HIS A 45 -0.89 2.12 -1.60
N VAL A 46 -0.30 1.02 -1.16
CA VAL A 46 -0.63 0.41 0.13
C VAL A 46 0.57 0.51 1.06
N HIS A 47 0.30 0.92 2.29
CA HIS A 47 1.25 0.84 3.38
C HIS A 47 1.01 -0.44 4.20
N GLY A 48 2.03 -1.27 4.33
CA GLY A 48 1.99 -2.45 5.19
C GLY A 48 2.73 -2.24 6.51
N ILE A 49 2.07 -2.57 7.61
CA ILE A 49 2.68 -2.79 8.91
C ILE A 49 2.68 -4.28 9.17
N VAL A 50 3.86 -4.81 9.45
CA VAL A 50 4.10 -6.23 9.64
C VAL A 50 4.88 -6.41 10.94
N PRO A 51 4.55 -7.40 11.78
CA PRO A 51 5.36 -7.74 12.94
C PRO A 51 6.80 -8.09 12.54
N GLY A 52 7.74 -7.90 13.46
CA GLY A 52 9.15 -8.26 13.25
C GLY A 52 9.41 -9.77 13.32
N GLY A 53 8.50 -10.59 12.81
CA GLY A 53 8.55 -12.05 12.90
C GLY A 53 7.21 -12.69 12.58
N GLY A 54 7.16 -14.02 12.68
CA GLY A 54 5.95 -14.80 12.45
C GLY A 54 6.01 -16.19 13.09
N LEU A 55 4.93 -16.96 12.95
CA LEU A 55 4.84 -18.34 13.44
C LEU A 55 5.38 -19.33 12.42
N ALA A 56 6.40 -20.10 12.80
CA ALA A 56 6.92 -21.20 12.01
C ALA A 56 5.95 -22.40 11.99
N PRO A 57 6.14 -23.37 11.07
CA PRO A 57 5.30 -24.57 11.01
C PRO A 57 5.29 -25.41 12.30
N ASP A 58 6.39 -25.36 13.06
CA ASP A 58 6.55 -26.01 14.38
C ASP A 58 5.83 -25.26 15.52
N GLY A 59 5.14 -24.15 15.22
CA GLY A 59 4.44 -23.33 16.21
C GLY A 59 5.33 -22.36 16.99
N THR A 60 6.63 -22.32 16.73
CA THR A 60 7.55 -21.38 17.38
C THR A 60 7.55 -20.02 16.70
N TRP A 61 7.82 -18.96 17.47
CA TRP A 61 7.99 -17.62 16.90
C TRP A 61 9.38 -17.46 16.28
N ARG A 62 9.43 -17.09 15.00
CA ARG A 62 10.66 -16.72 14.30
C ARG A 62 10.73 -15.21 14.15
N ALA A 63 11.66 -14.59 14.88
CA ALA A 63 11.97 -13.18 14.73
C ALA A 63 12.70 -12.91 13.41
N CYS A 64 12.44 -11.77 12.79
CA CYS A 64 13.21 -11.30 11.65
C CYS A 64 14.59 -10.80 12.10
N ARG A 65 15.60 -10.93 11.22
CA ARG A 65 16.95 -10.43 11.50
C ARG A 65 16.95 -8.91 11.62
N ALA A 66 17.82 -8.38 12.48
CA ALA A 66 18.03 -6.95 12.62
C ALA A 66 18.38 -6.31 11.26
N GLY A 67 17.53 -5.40 10.78
CA GLY A 67 17.74 -4.69 9.52
C GLY A 67 17.28 -5.41 8.24
N PHE A 68 16.80 -6.65 8.32
CA PHE A 68 16.39 -7.43 7.14
C PHE A 68 15.11 -8.22 7.43
N PHE A 69 13.95 -7.62 7.12
CA PHE A 69 12.66 -8.30 7.22
C PHE A 69 12.44 -9.25 6.03
N LEU A 70 12.27 -8.69 4.82
CA LEU A 70 12.15 -9.44 3.57
C LEU A 70 12.94 -8.72 2.46
N PRO A 71 13.50 -9.44 1.48
CA PRO A 71 14.27 -8.82 0.42
C PRO A 71 13.39 -7.95 -0.49
N VAL A 72 13.61 -6.63 -0.46
CA VAL A 72 12.80 -5.64 -1.21
C VAL A 72 12.77 -5.91 -2.71
N ARG A 73 13.89 -6.36 -3.29
CA ARG A 73 13.96 -6.70 -4.72
C ARG A 73 13.10 -7.92 -5.07
N VAL A 74 13.00 -8.90 -4.17
CA VAL A 74 12.16 -10.09 -4.37
C VAL A 74 10.69 -9.70 -4.25
N LEU A 75 10.33 -8.91 -3.21
CA LEU A 75 8.99 -8.35 -3.05
C LEU A 75 8.54 -7.57 -4.28
N SER A 76 9.37 -6.64 -4.76
CA SER A 76 9.07 -5.81 -5.94
C SER A 76 8.81 -6.65 -7.19
N ARG A 77 9.70 -7.60 -7.50
CA ARG A 77 9.59 -8.43 -8.69
C ARG A 77 8.39 -9.35 -8.65
N LEU A 78 8.14 -9.99 -7.50
CA LEU A 78 6.99 -10.87 -7.33
C LEU A 78 5.68 -10.07 -7.37
N PHE A 79 5.62 -8.93 -6.68
CA PHE A 79 4.46 -8.03 -6.74
C PHE A 79 4.15 -7.59 -8.16
N ARG A 80 5.14 -7.10 -8.91
CA ARG A 80 4.99 -6.73 -10.32
C ARG A 80 4.40 -7.89 -11.13
N ARG A 81 4.99 -9.07 -11.03
CA ARG A 81 4.53 -10.25 -11.77
C ARG A 81 3.07 -10.58 -11.44
N ARG A 82 2.77 -10.80 -10.15
CA ARG A 82 1.44 -11.23 -9.69
C ARG A 82 0.37 -10.18 -10.00
N PHE A 83 0.69 -8.90 -9.83
CA PHE A 83 -0.25 -7.81 -10.13
C PHE A 83 -0.60 -7.78 -11.62
N LEU A 84 0.39 -7.94 -12.50
CA LEU A 84 0.16 -7.95 -13.96
C LEU A 84 -0.58 -9.23 -14.42
N GLU A 85 -0.28 -10.38 -13.82
CA GLU A 85 -1.00 -11.65 -14.08
C GLU A 85 -2.48 -11.54 -13.70
N GLU A 86 -2.78 -11.06 -12.50
CA GLU A 86 -4.17 -10.89 -12.06
C GLU A 86 -4.90 -9.78 -12.81
N LEU A 87 -4.18 -8.71 -13.21
CA LEU A 87 -4.76 -7.66 -14.03
C LEU A 87 -5.14 -8.19 -15.43
N GLN A 88 -4.28 -9.03 -16.03
CA GLN A 88 -4.57 -9.73 -17.28
C GLN A 88 -5.79 -10.66 -17.12
N ARG A 89 -5.84 -11.45 -16.04
CA ARG A 89 -6.99 -12.33 -15.76
C ARG A 89 -8.31 -11.56 -15.61
N LEU A 90 -8.28 -10.39 -14.98
CA LEU A 90 -9.46 -9.53 -14.87
C LEU A 90 -9.88 -8.95 -16.21
N HIS A 91 -8.93 -8.64 -17.10
CA HIS A 91 -9.21 -8.21 -18.47
C HIS A 91 -9.90 -9.34 -19.26
N GLU A 92 -9.30 -10.52 -19.30
CA GLU A 92 -9.82 -11.70 -20.01
C GLU A 92 -11.20 -12.13 -19.50
N GLY A 93 -11.45 -11.97 -18.19
CA GLY A 93 -12.75 -12.23 -17.59
C GLY A 93 -13.79 -11.11 -17.77
N GLY A 94 -13.52 -10.07 -18.56
CA GLY A 94 -14.44 -8.95 -18.79
C GLY A 94 -14.76 -8.13 -17.52
N ARG A 95 -13.90 -8.20 -16.50
CA ARG A 95 -14.11 -7.55 -15.19
C ARG A 95 -13.57 -6.13 -15.13
N LEU A 96 -12.78 -5.71 -16.12
CA LEU A 96 -12.28 -4.35 -16.26
C LEU A 96 -13.21 -3.52 -17.14
N ARG A 97 -13.42 -2.27 -16.75
CA ARG A 97 -14.14 -1.28 -17.55
C ARG A 97 -13.18 -0.15 -17.89
N PHE A 98 -13.23 0.28 -19.15
CA PHE A 98 -12.37 1.33 -19.69
C PHE A 98 -13.23 2.49 -20.19
N PHE A 99 -12.73 3.71 -20.05
CA PHE A 99 -13.47 4.93 -20.34
C PHE A 99 -12.55 5.98 -20.96
N GLY A 100 -13.13 6.91 -21.74
CA GLY A 100 -12.41 8.01 -22.36
C GLY A 100 -11.26 7.52 -23.25
N GLU A 101 -10.08 8.10 -23.07
CA GLU A 101 -8.86 7.75 -23.83
C GLU A 101 -8.42 6.29 -23.65
N LEU A 102 -8.91 5.60 -22.61
CA LEU A 102 -8.55 4.21 -22.33
C LEU A 102 -9.47 3.19 -23.00
N THR A 103 -10.52 3.62 -23.70
CA THR A 103 -11.56 2.71 -24.26
C THR A 103 -10.96 1.62 -25.15
N ALA A 104 -9.93 1.94 -25.93
CA ALA A 104 -9.23 0.98 -26.79
C ALA A 104 -8.60 -0.20 -26.00
N LEU A 105 -8.32 -0.04 -24.71
CA LEU A 105 -7.77 -1.11 -23.86
C LEU A 105 -8.79 -2.22 -23.52
N ALA A 106 -10.05 -2.06 -23.91
CA ALA A 106 -11.01 -3.18 -23.87
C ALA A 106 -10.59 -4.31 -24.82
N GLU A 107 -9.94 -3.98 -25.94
CA GLU A 107 -9.45 -4.96 -26.91
C GLU A 107 -8.22 -5.71 -26.40
N ALA A 108 -8.21 -7.04 -26.52
CA ALA A 108 -7.15 -7.90 -25.99
C ALA A 108 -5.76 -7.55 -26.54
N GLY A 109 -5.66 -7.27 -27.84
CA GLY A 109 -4.39 -6.90 -28.47
C GLY A 109 -3.84 -5.57 -27.95
N ALA A 110 -4.70 -4.55 -27.85
CA ALA A 110 -4.33 -3.24 -27.33
C ALA A 110 -3.92 -3.31 -25.86
N PHE A 111 -4.65 -4.08 -25.05
CA PHE A 111 -4.34 -4.30 -23.65
C PHE A 111 -2.99 -5.02 -23.46
N ALA A 112 -2.75 -6.09 -24.20
CA ALA A 112 -1.49 -6.84 -24.13
C ALA A 112 -0.28 -5.98 -24.53
N HIS A 113 -0.44 -5.15 -25.56
CA HIS A 113 0.58 -4.18 -25.99
C HIS A 113 0.85 -3.13 -24.88
N TRP A 114 -0.22 -2.57 -24.29
CA TRP A 114 -0.12 -1.61 -23.19
C TRP A 114 0.56 -2.19 -21.94
N LEU A 115 0.33 -3.48 -21.64
CA LEU A 115 0.92 -4.17 -20.48
C LEU A 115 2.41 -4.52 -20.68
N ALA A 116 2.86 -4.69 -21.92
CA ALA A 116 4.22 -5.13 -22.26
C ALA A 116 5.35 -4.27 -21.64
N PRO A 117 5.37 -2.94 -21.75
CA PRO A 117 6.41 -2.14 -21.11
C PRO A 117 6.41 -2.26 -19.59
N LEU A 118 5.25 -2.43 -18.95
CA LEU A 118 5.11 -2.50 -17.50
C LEU A 118 5.78 -3.74 -16.88
N ARG A 119 5.95 -4.81 -17.67
CA ARG A 119 6.70 -6.03 -17.27
C ARG A 119 8.20 -5.75 -17.11
N ARG A 120 8.73 -4.75 -17.81
CA ARG A 120 10.16 -4.38 -17.82
C ARG A 120 10.48 -3.21 -16.89
N THR A 121 9.49 -2.39 -16.55
CA THR A 121 9.66 -1.29 -15.60
C THR A 121 9.98 -1.82 -14.20
N GLU A 122 10.87 -1.13 -13.47
CA GLU A 122 11.11 -1.42 -12.06
C GLU A 122 9.98 -0.84 -11.20
N TRP A 123 9.41 -1.69 -10.33
CA TRP A 123 8.31 -1.30 -9.46
C TRP A 123 8.84 -0.99 -8.07
N VAL A 124 8.45 0.14 -7.51
CA VAL A 124 8.99 0.57 -6.21
C VAL A 124 8.21 -0.11 -5.09
N VAL A 125 8.89 -1.03 -4.39
CA VAL A 125 8.49 -1.46 -3.05
C VAL A 125 9.51 -0.88 -2.07
N TYR A 126 9.02 -0.34 -0.95
CA TYR A 126 9.87 0.22 0.08
C TYR A 126 9.61 -0.49 1.41
N ALA A 127 10.65 -1.09 1.98
CA ALA A 127 10.64 -1.61 3.33
C ALA A 127 11.54 -0.73 4.21
N LYS A 128 11.06 -0.42 5.40
CA LYS A 128 11.81 0.33 6.42
C LYS A 128 11.97 -0.51 7.68
N ARG A 129 12.93 -0.11 8.50
CA ARG A 129 13.19 -0.72 9.82
C ARG A 129 11.93 -0.67 10.71
N PRO A 130 11.85 -1.55 11.73
CA PRO A 130 10.76 -1.57 12.70
C PRO A 130 10.54 -0.21 13.33
N PHE A 131 9.30 0.05 13.74
CA PHE A 131 8.98 1.22 14.55
C PHE A 131 9.68 1.13 15.90
N ALA A 132 10.03 2.27 16.49
CA ALA A 132 10.68 2.36 17.80
C ALA A 132 9.78 1.97 18.99
N GLY A 133 8.63 1.33 18.75
CA GLY A 133 7.70 0.86 19.78
C GLY A 133 6.21 1.08 19.44
N PRO A 134 5.31 0.62 20.31
CA PRO A 134 3.85 0.66 20.09
C PRO A 134 3.30 2.07 19.86
N ALA A 135 3.79 3.07 20.59
CA ALA A 135 3.39 4.47 20.40
C ALA A 135 3.70 4.98 18.99
N ALA A 136 4.84 4.59 18.41
CA ALA A 136 5.23 4.97 17.06
C ALA A 136 4.38 4.25 15.99
N VAL A 137 3.94 3.01 16.26
CA VAL A 137 2.98 2.28 15.42
C VAL A 137 1.62 2.97 15.45
N LEU A 138 1.11 3.32 16.64
CA LEU A 138 -0.16 4.02 16.81
C LEU A 138 -0.15 5.39 16.12
N ALA A 139 0.91 6.17 16.34
CA ALA A 139 1.09 7.47 15.68
C ALA A 139 1.24 7.33 14.16
N TYR A 140 1.78 6.21 13.66
CA TYR A 140 1.80 5.93 12.23
C TYR A 140 0.38 5.65 11.73
N LEU A 141 -0.30 4.66 12.31
CA LEU A 141 -1.66 4.28 11.92
C LEU A 141 -2.62 5.48 11.96
N SER A 142 -2.62 6.27 13.03
CA SER A 142 -3.51 7.43 13.19
C SER A 142 -3.39 8.44 12.04
N ARG A 143 -2.18 8.63 11.48
CA ARG A 143 -1.96 9.52 10.34
C ARG A 143 -2.56 9.00 9.04
N TYR A 144 -2.72 7.69 8.87
CA TYR A 144 -3.28 7.08 7.66
C TYR A 144 -4.75 6.70 7.80
N THR A 145 -5.27 6.58 9.02
CA THR A 145 -6.69 6.31 9.28
C THR A 145 -7.54 7.59 9.30
N HIS A 146 -7.02 8.69 9.85
CA HIS A 146 -7.82 9.91 10.09
C HIS A 146 -7.60 11.03 9.07
N ARG A 147 -6.51 11.01 8.29
CA ARG A 147 -6.26 12.08 7.31
C ARG A 147 -7.05 11.85 6.03
N VAL A 148 -7.89 12.83 5.72
CA VAL A 148 -8.44 13.06 4.38
C VAL A 148 -7.32 13.48 3.41
N ALA A 149 -7.65 13.61 2.12
CA ALA A 149 -6.70 13.90 1.06
C ALA A 149 -5.77 15.12 1.33
N ILE A 150 -6.28 16.14 2.03
CA ILE A 150 -5.53 17.32 2.45
C ILE A 150 -5.92 17.76 3.87
N SER A 151 -4.93 18.10 4.70
CA SER A 151 -5.21 18.64 6.05
C SER A 151 -5.52 20.14 5.98
N ASN A 152 -6.39 20.64 6.87
CA ASN A 152 -6.76 22.05 6.94
C ASN A 152 -5.54 22.97 7.04
N SER A 153 -4.53 22.60 7.81
CA SER A 153 -3.28 23.37 7.95
C SER A 153 -2.50 23.56 6.63
N ARG A 154 -2.83 22.82 5.57
CA ARG A 154 -2.20 22.99 4.25
C ARG A 154 -2.98 23.96 3.36
N LEU A 155 -4.26 24.20 3.61
CA LEU A 155 -5.06 25.20 2.90
C LEU A 155 -4.62 26.58 3.36
N LEU A 156 -4.32 27.47 2.42
CA LEU A 156 -3.83 28.83 2.69
C LEU A 156 -4.90 29.89 2.41
N SER A 157 -5.60 29.79 1.28
CA SER A 157 -6.66 30.71 0.91
C SER A 157 -7.61 30.09 -0.13
N MET A 158 -8.80 30.68 -0.26
CA MET A 158 -9.75 30.43 -1.32
C MET A 158 -10.32 31.77 -1.76
N ASP A 159 -10.10 32.15 -3.02
CA ASP A 159 -10.57 33.41 -3.61
C ASP A 159 -11.09 33.16 -5.04
N ALA A 160 -11.43 34.23 -5.77
CA ALA A 160 -11.94 34.14 -7.15
C ALA A 160 -10.96 33.44 -8.13
N ARG A 161 -9.66 33.38 -7.81
CA ARG A 161 -8.65 32.66 -8.60
C ARG A 161 -8.59 31.17 -8.26
N GLY A 162 -9.16 30.76 -7.13
CA GLY A 162 -9.31 29.37 -6.72
C GLY A 162 -8.74 29.05 -5.34
N VAL A 163 -8.38 27.78 -5.14
CA VAL A 163 -7.91 27.23 -3.85
C VAL A 163 -6.39 27.17 -3.83
N THR A 164 -5.78 27.84 -2.86
CA THR A 164 -4.32 27.88 -2.66
C THR A 164 -3.91 26.99 -1.50
N PHE A 165 -2.93 26.10 -1.71
CA PHE A 165 -2.46 25.19 -0.67
C PHE A 165 -0.97 24.84 -0.76
N ARG A 166 -0.40 24.48 0.40
CA ARG A 166 0.99 24.00 0.52
C ARG A 166 1.09 22.55 0.10
N TRP A 167 2.08 22.21 -0.72
CA TRP A 167 2.40 20.84 -1.13
C TRP A 167 3.89 20.55 -1.00
N LYS A 168 4.23 19.25 -0.98
CA LYS A 168 5.61 18.79 -0.99
C LYS A 168 6.02 18.38 -2.39
N ASP A 169 7.03 19.04 -2.93
CA ASP A 169 7.72 18.63 -4.14
C ASP A 169 8.74 17.55 -3.80
N TYR A 170 8.39 16.30 -4.05
CA TYR A 170 9.25 15.16 -3.73
C TYR A 170 10.51 15.09 -4.60
N ARG A 171 10.60 15.87 -5.68
CA ARG A 171 11.80 15.95 -6.53
C ARG A 171 12.82 16.98 -6.02
N ALA A 172 12.38 17.94 -5.20
CA ALA A 172 13.24 18.97 -4.61
C ALA A 172 13.92 18.50 -3.31
N ARG A 173 15.16 18.94 -3.07
CA ARG A 173 15.93 18.67 -1.84
C ARG A 173 15.88 19.85 -0.87
N GLY A 174 16.03 19.59 0.42
CA GLY A 174 16.14 20.63 1.46
C GLY A 174 14.85 21.42 1.72
N SER A 175 15.01 22.69 2.12
CA SER A 175 13.91 23.61 2.47
C SER A 175 12.96 23.92 1.30
N MET A 176 13.45 23.84 0.05
CA MET A 176 12.67 24.03 -1.20
C MET A 176 11.63 22.94 -1.48
N ARG A 177 11.56 21.91 -0.62
CA ARG A 177 10.61 20.82 -0.75
C ARG A 177 9.17 21.26 -0.47
N ARG A 178 8.94 22.34 0.28
CA ARG A 178 7.59 22.87 0.54
C ARG A 178 7.30 23.99 -0.44
N LYS A 179 6.29 23.80 -1.29
CA LYS A 179 5.86 24.77 -2.30
C LYS A 179 4.38 25.12 -2.10
N VAL A 180 3.93 26.18 -2.76
CA VAL A 180 2.52 26.60 -2.80
C VAL A 180 2.02 26.42 -4.24
N MET A 181 0.77 26.01 -4.40
CA MET A 181 0.08 26.06 -5.69
C MET A 181 -1.35 26.55 -5.51
N THR A 182 -1.90 27.14 -6.56
CA THR A 182 -3.31 27.55 -6.66
C THR A 182 -3.95 26.76 -7.80
N LEU A 183 -5.11 26.17 -7.53
CA LEU A 183 -5.93 25.47 -8.53
C LEU A 183 -7.29 26.15 -8.63
N ALA A 184 -7.87 26.18 -9.83
CA ALA A 184 -9.28 26.50 -9.99
C ALA A 184 -10.13 25.58 -9.08
N CYS A 185 -11.23 26.11 -8.53
CA CYS A 185 -12.08 25.37 -7.58
C CYS A 185 -12.55 24.02 -8.14
N THR A 186 -12.89 23.96 -9.43
CA THR A 186 -13.33 22.74 -10.12
C THR A 186 -12.24 21.68 -10.20
N GLU A 187 -10.99 22.05 -10.50
CA GLU A 187 -9.86 21.12 -10.54
C GLU A 187 -9.45 20.68 -9.13
N PHE A 188 -9.54 21.56 -8.12
CA PHE A 188 -9.34 21.18 -6.73
C PHE A 188 -10.37 20.13 -6.29
N MET A 189 -11.66 20.36 -6.58
CA MET A 189 -12.74 19.43 -6.28
C MET A 189 -12.56 18.10 -7.02
N ARG A 190 -12.24 18.13 -8.32
CA ARG A 190 -11.93 16.93 -9.10
C ARG A 190 -10.82 16.10 -8.45
N ARG A 191 -9.69 16.74 -8.10
CA ARG A 191 -8.58 16.06 -7.43
C ARG A 191 -8.97 15.49 -6.07
N PHE A 192 -9.71 16.26 -5.27
CA PHE A 192 -10.16 15.81 -3.96
C PHE A 192 -11.08 14.58 -4.06
N LEU A 193 -12.03 14.59 -4.99
CA LEU A 193 -13.01 13.52 -5.17
C LEU A 193 -12.39 12.21 -5.67
N LEU A 194 -11.25 12.25 -6.39
CA LEU A 194 -10.49 11.05 -6.75
C LEU A 194 -10.01 10.22 -5.54
N HIS A 195 -10.07 10.79 -4.33
CA HIS A 195 -9.63 10.15 -3.10
C HIS A 195 -10.77 9.66 -2.20
N VAL A 196 -12.02 9.89 -2.62
CA VAL A 196 -13.19 9.25 -2.03
C VAL A 196 -13.18 7.78 -2.45
N LEU A 197 -13.25 6.88 -1.47
CA LEU A 197 -13.20 5.46 -1.74
C LEU A 197 -14.56 4.97 -2.28
N PRO A 198 -14.57 4.00 -3.21
CA PRO A 198 -15.80 3.33 -3.62
C PRO A 198 -16.55 2.75 -2.42
N ALA A 199 -17.88 2.74 -2.50
CA ALA A 199 -18.72 2.12 -1.48
C ALA A 199 -18.32 0.65 -1.23
N GLY A 200 -18.33 0.24 0.04
CA GLY A 200 -17.93 -1.12 0.46
C GLY A 200 -16.41 -1.38 0.47
N LEU A 201 -15.57 -0.44 0.01
CA LEU A 201 -14.13 -0.61 0.08
C LEU A 201 -13.58 -0.16 1.44
N HIS A 202 -13.09 -1.12 2.22
CA HIS A 202 -12.36 -0.82 3.44
C HIS A 202 -10.96 -0.26 3.14
N ARG A 203 -10.67 0.91 3.71
CA ARG A 203 -9.35 1.58 3.64
C ARG A 203 -8.24 0.78 4.33
N ILE A 204 -8.59 -0.05 5.31
CA ILE A 204 -7.66 -0.83 6.12
C ILE A 204 -8.07 -2.30 6.00
N ARG A 205 -7.09 -3.18 5.78
CA ARG A 205 -7.28 -4.62 5.76
C ARG A 205 -6.24 -5.29 6.65
N HIS A 206 -6.63 -6.44 7.21
CA HIS A 206 -5.75 -7.26 8.02
C HIS A 206 -5.65 -8.66 7.41
N ASP A 207 -4.43 -9.16 7.32
CA ASP A 207 -4.11 -10.39 6.60
C ASP A 207 -3.20 -11.30 7.45
N GLY A 208 -3.14 -12.58 7.07
CA GLY A 208 -2.35 -13.60 7.78
C GLY A 208 -2.80 -13.77 9.22
N LEU A 209 -1.87 -13.72 10.17
CA LEU A 209 -2.16 -13.85 11.61
C LEU A 209 -3.09 -12.75 12.15
N LEU A 210 -3.20 -11.60 11.48
CA LEU A 210 -4.03 -10.49 11.92
C LEU A 210 -5.44 -10.49 11.28
N ALA A 211 -5.70 -11.41 10.34
CA ALA A 211 -6.98 -11.50 9.64
C ALA A 211 -8.14 -11.66 10.62
N ASN A 212 -9.23 -10.93 10.41
CA ASN A 212 -10.32 -10.78 11.40
C ASN A 212 -10.86 -12.12 11.94
N GLY A 213 -11.07 -13.11 11.08
CA GLY A 213 -11.58 -14.43 11.49
C GLY A 213 -10.55 -15.36 12.15
N ARG A 214 -9.26 -14.99 12.17
CA ARG A 214 -8.16 -15.79 12.74
C ARG A 214 -7.33 -15.02 13.76
N ARG A 215 -7.69 -13.76 14.04
CA ARG A 215 -6.87 -12.84 14.84
C ARG A 215 -6.66 -13.36 16.25
N THR A 216 -7.73 -13.76 16.94
CA THR A 216 -7.65 -14.24 18.32
C THR A 216 -6.74 -15.47 18.41
N SER A 217 -7.01 -16.51 17.62
CA SER A 217 -6.19 -17.72 17.58
C SER A 217 -4.75 -17.46 17.13
N GLY A 218 -4.55 -16.56 16.15
CA GLY A 218 -3.24 -16.24 15.58
C GLY A 218 -2.36 -15.44 16.54
N LEU A 219 -2.95 -14.51 17.30
CA LEU A 219 -2.26 -13.78 18.35
C LEU A 219 -1.98 -14.66 19.56
N SER A 220 -2.96 -15.47 20.00
CA SER A 220 -2.74 -16.42 21.10
C SER A 220 -1.55 -17.33 20.81
N ALA A 221 -1.49 -17.96 19.65
CA ALA A 221 -0.36 -18.81 19.26
C ALA A 221 0.99 -18.05 19.22
N ALA A 222 0.98 -16.76 18.89
CA ALA A 222 2.18 -15.92 18.88
C ALA A 222 2.65 -15.50 20.29
N PHE A 223 1.77 -15.51 21.29
CA PHE A 223 2.07 -15.06 22.66
C PHE A 223 2.11 -16.19 23.70
N THR A 224 1.64 -17.40 23.38
CA THR A 224 1.64 -18.56 24.31
C THR A 224 2.97 -19.30 24.38
N ASN A 225 3.98 -18.89 23.60
CA ASN A 225 5.33 -19.47 23.65
C ASN A 225 6.36 -18.36 23.97
N PRO A 226 6.35 -17.79 25.19
CA PRO A 226 7.40 -16.87 25.58
C PRO A 226 8.72 -17.63 25.62
N MET A 227 9.77 -16.96 25.14
CA MET A 227 11.13 -17.41 25.35
C MET A 227 11.38 -17.59 26.85
N ASP A 228 11.56 -18.83 27.28
CA ASP A 228 12.56 -19.10 28.30
C ASP A 228 13.92 -18.76 27.69
N SER A 229 14.40 -17.56 27.99
CA SER A 229 15.82 -17.22 27.82
C SER A 229 16.26 -16.45 29.07
N SER A 230 16.76 -17.23 30.02
CA SER A 230 17.83 -16.89 30.96
C SER A 230 18.99 -16.15 30.30
#